data_AF-A0A1G5F3K1-F1
#
_entry.id   AF-A0A1G5F3K1-F1
#
_cell.length_a   1.000
_cell.length_b   1.000
_cell.length_c   1.000
_cell.angle_alpha   90.00
_cell.angle_beta   90.00
_cell.angle_gamma   90.00
#
_symmetry.space_group_name_H-M   'P 1'
#
loop_
_entity.id
_entity.type
_entity.pdbx_description
1 polymer ?
#
loop_
_entity_poly.entity_id
_entity_poly.type
_entity_poly.pdbx_seq_one_letter_code
_entity_poly.pdbx_strand_id
1 'polypeptide(L)'
;MKKKFAVLTALTLSFSMILSGCSLGKDDSKEATEYINDENVDASDDASQDISSNIIVADSLEEPDYNDPTAGASVEVTETPQEENPVDDNLVMVFFGDSQMANGRGDGTDIPTLVGQRVPNATVYNLGIGGTTAAFKRTSAGYLDYENWTDNCFLGMTYCLSGQVDRNKVLAESYPDVLNTMNQIDPSQVDYYFIEYGFNDFMMKTPLDINDPDGNPTDLPQEYTFYGSLSYGISVLKRISPQAKFVMIYPFYGIYKDGNGAYLGDSFVVSNGIGTLANYADKMGNVAGDQGTYIFDGMYHTKCDLYVDTQEQYLQDTVHLTETGRRIMARLIAHIPNGVEGYEPTAYRDGDFIKIAEFNPDETYRMDPATLKEHFSDQYDKYINGDYILAQPQ
;
A
#
# COMPACT_ATOMS: atom_id res chain seq x y z
N MET A 1 11.93 71.30 -7.79
CA MET A 1 13.15 71.05 -6.97
C MET A 1 12.72 70.60 -5.57
N LYS A 2 13.53 69.79 -4.85
CA LYS A 2 13.48 69.53 -3.38
C LYS A 2 12.07 69.25 -2.78
N LYS A 3 11.68 67.98 -2.59
CA LYS A 3 11.88 67.18 -1.34
C LYS A 3 11.53 67.92 -0.03
N LYS A 4 10.59 67.36 0.76
CA LYS A 4 10.86 66.76 2.09
C LYS A 4 9.65 66.00 2.68
N PHE A 5 9.94 65.07 3.59
CA PHE A 5 9.01 64.24 4.38
C PHE A 5 8.79 64.83 5.79
N ALA A 6 7.61 64.61 6.37
CA ALA A 6 7.33 64.51 7.82
C ALA A 6 5.98 63.76 7.95
N VAL A 7 5.89 62.51 8.42
CA VAL A 7 6.12 61.97 9.79
C VAL A 7 4.90 62.17 10.71
N LEU A 8 4.45 61.03 11.25
CA LEU A 8 3.26 60.79 12.09
C LEU A 8 3.49 61.21 13.57
N THR A 9 2.42 61.39 14.37
CA THR A 9 2.17 60.68 15.66
C THR A 9 1.35 61.49 16.69
N ALA A 10 0.36 60.78 17.28
CA ALA A 10 -0.36 61.01 18.54
C ALA A 10 -1.13 62.32 18.81
N LEU A 11 -2.39 62.14 19.25
CA LEU A 11 -2.82 62.69 20.53
C LEU A 11 -3.34 61.54 21.40
N THR A 12 -3.08 61.58 22.70
CA THR A 12 -3.47 60.55 23.68
C THR A 12 -4.77 60.91 24.41
N LEU A 13 -5.48 59.90 24.91
CA LEU A 13 -6.19 60.02 26.18
C LEU A 13 -6.41 58.63 26.81
N SER A 14 -6.14 58.54 28.11
CA SER A 14 -6.19 57.33 28.92
C SER A 14 -7.09 57.54 30.13
N PHE A 15 -7.83 56.50 30.55
CA PHE A 15 -7.78 55.96 31.92
C PHE A 15 -8.53 54.62 32.02
N SER A 16 -8.34 53.92 33.14
CA SER A 16 -8.82 52.54 33.37
C SER A 16 -9.80 52.45 34.56
N MET A 17 -10.21 51.21 34.93
CA MET A 17 -10.95 50.78 36.14
C MET A 17 -12.49 50.77 36.05
N ILE A 18 -13.26 49.86 36.70
CA ILE A 18 -12.97 48.57 37.38
C ILE A 18 -14.23 47.66 37.42
N LEU A 19 -14.00 46.34 37.52
CA LEU A 19 -14.86 45.18 37.86
C LEU A 19 -16.35 45.33 38.28
N SER A 20 -17.21 44.50 37.65
CA SER A 20 -18.30 43.65 38.19
C SER A 20 -18.80 42.78 37.01
N GLY A 21 -19.07 41.46 37.06
CA GLY A 21 -19.40 40.52 38.13
C GLY A 21 -20.92 40.27 38.15
N CYS A 22 -21.48 39.08 37.88
CA CYS A 22 -20.98 37.74 37.44
C CYS A 22 -22.06 37.11 36.50
N SER A 23 -22.21 35.81 36.16
CA SER A 23 -21.58 34.50 36.48
C SER A 23 -22.10 33.40 35.51
N LEU A 24 -21.28 32.36 35.21
CA LEU A 24 -21.56 31.17 34.37
C LEU A 24 -21.77 31.43 32.86
N GLY A 25 -21.35 30.56 31.93
CA GLY A 25 -20.61 29.28 32.04
C GLY A 25 -19.62 29.09 30.88
N LYS A 26 -18.91 27.95 30.82
CA LYS A 26 -17.97 27.61 29.73
C LYS A 26 -18.71 26.95 28.56
N ASP A 27 -18.39 27.38 27.35
CA ASP A 27 -18.22 26.49 26.19
C ASP A 27 -16.71 26.33 25.95
N ASP A 28 -16.25 25.13 25.63
CA ASP A 28 -14.85 24.86 25.24
C ASP A 28 -14.76 24.71 23.71
N SER A 29 -14.93 25.82 22.98
CA SER A 29 -14.62 25.91 21.55
C SER A 29 -13.18 26.37 21.35
N LYS A 30 -12.28 25.46 20.97
CA LYS A 30 -10.98 25.84 20.38
C LYS A 30 -11.14 25.91 18.86
N GLU A 31 -10.76 27.04 18.29
CA GLU A 31 -10.74 27.24 16.84
C GLU A 31 -9.67 26.34 16.20
N ALA A 32 -10.00 25.70 15.08
CA ALA A 32 -9.03 25.01 14.26
C ALA A 32 -8.28 26.03 13.39
N THR A 33 -6.95 25.93 13.33
CA THR A 33 -6.12 26.72 12.42
C THR A 33 -5.72 25.85 11.23
N GLU A 34 -6.27 26.17 10.06
CA GLU A 34 -5.84 25.59 8.78
C GLU A 34 -4.35 25.89 8.52
N TYR A 35 -3.67 24.97 7.84
CA TYR A 35 -2.45 25.25 7.09
C TYR A 35 -2.62 24.71 5.67
N ILE A 36 -2.79 25.64 4.73
CA ILE A 36 -2.68 25.39 3.28
C ILE A 36 -1.19 25.32 2.94
N ASN A 37 -0.81 24.42 2.03
CA ASN A 37 0.49 24.52 1.35
C ASN A 37 0.35 24.25 -0.16
N ASP A 38 -0.04 25.27 -0.90
CA ASP A 38 0.10 25.34 -2.37
C ASP A 38 1.57 25.67 -2.70
N GLU A 39 2.37 24.69 -3.13
CA GLU A 39 3.55 24.98 -3.97
C GLU A 39 3.92 23.76 -4.83
N ASN A 40 4.38 24.01 -6.07
CA ASN A 40 4.64 22.96 -7.06
C ASN A 40 5.83 22.07 -6.65
N VAL A 41 5.64 20.75 -6.73
CA VAL A 41 6.75 19.78 -6.67
C VAL A 41 7.45 19.73 -8.03
N ASP A 42 8.62 20.35 -8.12
CA ASP A 42 9.58 20.15 -9.22
C ASP A 42 10.72 19.25 -8.71
N ALA A 43 11.19 18.31 -9.52
CA ALA A 43 11.85 17.11 -9.01
C ALA A 43 13.38 17.20 -8.92
N SER A 44 13.94 17.19 -7.72
CA SER A 44 15.27 16.59 -7.43
C SER A 44 15.58 16.47 -5.92
N ASP A 45 16.31 15.40 -5.59
CA ASP A 45 17.08 15.04 -4.38
C ASP A 45 16.90 15.77 -3.02
N ASP A 46 16.89 14.96 -1.95
CA ASP A 46 16.95 15.30 -0.52
C ASP A 46 15.64 15.75 0.18
N ALA A 47 14.58 14.94 0.01
CA ALA A 47 13.36 15.02 0.80
C ALA A 47 13.49 14.41 2.23
N SER A 48 14.67 14.47 2.86
CA SER A 48 14.93 13.81 4.16
C SER A 48 14.71 14.70 5.40
N GLN A 49 14.47 16.01 5.22
CA GLN A 49 14.34 16.97 6.33
C GLN A 49 13.23 18.02 6.08
N ASP A 50 12.00 17.75 6.55
CA ASP A 50 11.33 18.52 7.64
C ASP A 50 9.83 18.18 7.81
N ILE A 51 9.52 16.89 8.04
CA ILE A 51 8.16 16.44 8.46
C ILE A 51 8.04 16.51 10.00
N SER A 52 8.86 17.33 10.66
CA SER A 52 9.15 17.20 12.10
C SER A 52 8.13 17.87 13.04
N SER A 53 7.19 18.65 12.50
CA SER A 53 6.45 19.67 13.27
C SER A 53 5.10 19.24 13.86
N ASN A 54 4.44 18.20 13.35
CA ASN A 54 3.04 17.87 13.69
C ASN A 54 2.74 16.36 13.87
N ILE A 55 3.71 15.53 14.31
CA ILE A 55 3.44 14.10 14.56
C ILE A 55 2.58 13.92 15.82
N ILE A 56 1.46 13.19 15.66
CA ILE A 56 0.50 12.85 16.71
C ILE A 56 0.77 11.41 17.16
N VAL A 57 1.44 11.23 18.30
CA VAL A 57 1.61 9.90 18.91
C VAL A 57 0.32 9.49 19.60
N ALA A 58 -0.31 8.41 19.14
CA ALA A 58 -1.57 7.91 19.66
C ALA A 58 -1.39 6.97 20.86
N ASP A 59 -2.08 7.27 21.97
CA ASP A 59 -2.17 6.38 23.14
C ASP A 59 -2.88 5.06 22.78
N SER A 60 -3.96 5.15 22.01
CA SER A 60 -4.66 4.04 21.37
C SER A 60 -5.23 4.46 20.01
N LEU A 61 -5.45 3.48 19.15
CA LEU A 61 -6.09 3.63 17.84
C LEU A 61 -7.33 2.74 17.76
N GLU A 62 -8.31 3.13 16.96
CA GLU A 62 -9.40 2.24 16.55
C GLU A 62 -8.85 1.16 15.59
N GLU A 63 -9.09 -0.12 15.88
CA GLU A 63 -8.81 -1.23 14.96
C GLU A 63 -10.00 -1.40 14.00
N PRO A 64 -9.80 -1.39 12.66
CA PRO A 64 -10.89 -1.52 11.70
C PRO A 64 -11.47 -2.95 11.70
N ASP A 65 -12.80 -3.08 11.78
CA ASP A 65 -13.52 -4.36 11.84
C ASP A 65 -13.56 -5.08 10.48
N TYR A 66 -12.46 -5.75 10.12
CA TYR A 66 -12.40 -6.66 8.98
C TYR A 66 -12.60 -8.12 9.42
N ASN A 67 -13.84 -8.59 9.26
CA ASN A 67 -14.16 -10.01 9.36
C ASN A 67 -14.00 -10.69 7.98
N ASP A 68 -12.94 -11.50 7.81
CA ASP A 68 -12.68 -12.22 6.56
C ASP A 68 -13.81 -13.24 6.27
N PRO A 69 -14.62 -13.06 5.21
CA PRO A 69 -15.74 -13.96 4.94
C PRO A 69 -15.29 -15.37 4.50
N THR A 70 -14.00 -15.55 4.16
CA THR A 70 -13.42 -16.85 3.80
C THR A 70 -12.81 -17.61 5.00
N ALA A 71 -12.82 -17.02 6.21
CA ALA A 71 -12.44 -17.70 7.46
C ALA A 71 -13.52 -18.68 7.97
N GLY A 72 -13.87 -19.68 7.14
CA GLY A 72 -14.79 -20.77 7.48
C GLY A 72 -15.93 -21.04 6.50
N ALA A 73 -16.01 -20.32 5.37
CA ALA A 73 -17.03 -20.53 4.34
C ALA A 73 -16.40 -21.11 3.07
N SER A 74 -16.52 -22.42 2.86
CA SER A 74 -16.08 -23.08 1.63
C SER A 74 -16.92 -22.62 0.43
N VAL A 75 -16.36 -21.71 -0.38
CA VAL A 75 -16.98 -21.28 -1.64
C VAL A 75 -16.69 -22.32 -2.72
N GLU A 76 -17.73 -22.85 -3.37
CA GLU A 76 -17.53 -23.64 -4.59
C GLU A 76 -16.99 -22.71 -5.69
N VAL A 77 -15.69 -22.85 -5.98
CA VAL A 77 -15.07 -22.19 -7.14
C VAL A 77 -15.84 -22.61 -8.39
N THR A 78 -16.52 -21.64 -9.01
CA THR A 78 -17.24 -21.88 -10.25
C THR A 78 -16.22 -22.00 -11.38
N GLU A 79 -15.79 -23.23 -11.67
CA GLU A 79 -14.93 -23.56 -12.81
C GLU A 79 -15.55 -22.99 -14.10
N THR A 80 -15.07 -21.83 -14.53
CA THR A 80 -15.34 -21.31 -15.87
C THR A 80 -14.52 -22.18 -16.83
N PRO A 81 -15.13 -22.84 -17.83
CA PRO A 81 -14.40 -23.81 -18.65
C PRO A 81 -13.19 -23.18 -19.35
N GLN A 82 -12.00 -23.50 -18.88
CA GLN A 82 -10.75 -23.14 -19.51
C GLN A 82 -10.64 -23.93 -20.83
N GLU A 83 -10.66 -23.25 -21.97
CA GLU A 83 -10.34 -23.92 -23.24
C GLU A 83 -8.87 -24.35 -23.19
N GLU A 84 -8.61 -25.66 -23.28
CA GLU A 84 -7.27 -26.25 -23.37
C GLU A 84 -6.58 -25.91 -24.71
N ASN A 85 -6.24 -24.63 -24.89
CA ASN A 85 -5.21 -24.22 -25.83
C ASN A 85 -3.87 -24.30 -25.09
N PRO A 86 -2.92 -25.18 -25.49
CA PRO A 86 -1.58 -25.19 -24.92
C PRO A 86 -0.82 -23.95 -25.40
N VAL A 87 -0.75 -22.93 -24.54
CA VAL A 87 -0.01 -21.69 -24.76
C VAL A 87 1.25 -21.74 -23.91
N ASP A 88 2.43 -21.64 -24.54
CA ASP A 88 3.75 -21.66 -23.85
C ASP A 88 4.00 -20.41 -22.98
N ASP A 89 3.17 -19.37 -23.11
CA ASP A 89 3.28 -18.05 -22.46
C ASP A 89 2.05 -17.75 -21.57
N ASN A 90 1.94 -18.40 -20.40
CA ASN A 90 0.95 -18.10 -19.35
C ASN A 90 1.64 -17.56 -18.10
N LEU A 91 1.40 -16.29 -17.77
CA LEU A 91 2.04 -15.60 -16.64
C LEU A 91 1.48 -16.07 -15.31
N VAL A 92 2.33 -16.57 -14.41
CA VAL A 92 1.92 -16.96 -13.06
C VAL A 92 2.23 -15.85 -12.07
N MET A 93 1.18 -15.36 -11.40
CA MET A 93 1.25 -14.27 -10.42
C MET A 93 0.81 -14.74 -9.05
N VAL A 94 1.62 -14.46 -8.02
CA VAL A 94 1.31 -14.79 -6.63
C VAL A 94 1.29 -13.51 -5.80
N PHE A 95 0.16 -13.27 -5.13
CA PHE A 95 -0.06 -12.09 -4.29
C PHE A 95 0.00 -12.49 -2.81
N PHE A 96 0.98 -11.97 -2.09
CA PHE A 96 0.99 -11.95 -0.62
C PHE A 96 0.47 -10.59 -0.14
N GLY A 97 -0.37 -10.60 0.90
CA GLY A 97 -0.69 -9.39 1.63
C GLY A 97 -1.64 -9.61 2.80
N ASP A 98 -2.24 -8.53 3.29
CA ASP A 98 -3.12 -8.59 4.46
C ASP A 98 -4.63 -8.63 4.09
N SER A 99 -5.48 -7.94 4.86
CA SER A 99 -6.90 -7.78 4.57
C SER A 99 -7.14 -7.02 3.26
N GLN A 100 -6.23 -6.12 2.82
CA GLN A 100 -6.40 -5.42 1.55
C GLN A 100 -6.33 -6.37 0.33
N MET A 101 -5.49 -7.41 0.39
CA MET A 101 -5.45 -8.47 -0.65
C MET A 101 -6.56 -9.52 -0.49
N ALA A 102 -7.13 -9.70 0.71
CA ALA A 102 -8.23 -10.64 0.95
C ALA A 102 -9.64 -10.04 0.66
N ASN A 103 -9.81 -8.73 0.83
CA ASN A 103 -11.08 -8.03 0.67
C ASN A 103 -11.62 -8.15 -0.76
N GLY A 104 -12.84 -8.68 -0.93
CA GLY A 104 -13.45 -8.98 -2.24
C GLY A 104 -13.20 -10.40 -2.77
N ARG A 105 -12.47 -11.27 -2.07
CA ARG A 105 -12.18 -12.64 -2.56
C ARG A 105 -13.46 -13.47 -2.79
N GLY A 106 -14.46 -13.30 -1.92
CA GLY A 106 -15.72 -14.05 -1.98
C GLY A 106 -16.66 -13.68 -3.13
N ASP A 107 -16.42 -12.56 -3.82
CA ASP A 107 -17.21 -12.06 -4.95
C ASP A 107 -16.37 -11.78 -6.22
N GLY A 108 -15.06 -12.07 -6.18
CA GLY A 108 -14.13 -11.87 -7.30
C GLY A 108 -13.75 -10.41 -7.56
N THR A 109 -13.92 -9.53 -6.55
CA THR A 109 -13.52 -8.12 -6.60
C THR A 109 -12.29 -7.80 -5.75
N ASP A 110 -11.51 -8.81 -5.34
CA ASP A 110 -10.19 -8.61 -4.74
C ASP A 110 -9.17 -8.08 -5.76
N ILE A 111 -8.18 -7.32 -5.28
CA ILE A 111 -7.15 -6.73 -6.13
C ILE A 111 -6.42 -7.79 -6.98
N PRO A 112 -5.97 -8.94 -6.44
CA PRO A 112 -5.36 -10.00 -7.24
C PRO A 112 -6.25 -10.46 -8.42
N THR A 113 -7.51 -10.83 -8.16
CA THR A 113 -8.46 -11.23 -9.21
C THR A 113 -8.68 -10.12 -10.25
N LEU A 114 -8.84 -8.87 -9.80
CA LEU A 114 -9.05 -7.71 -10.68
C LEU A 114 -7.81 -7.32 -11.51
N VAL A 115 -6.60 -7.64 -11.04
CA VAL A 115 -5.35 -7.52 -11.82
C VAL A 115 -5.26 -8.64 -12.85
N GLY A 116 -5.58 -9.89 -12.49
CA GLY A 116 -5.63 -11.02 -13.42
C GLY A 116 -6.55 -10.79 -14.62
N GLN A 117 -7.71 -10.17 -14.39
CA GLN A 117 -8.65 -9.74 -15.44
C GLN A 117 -8.07 -8.68 -16.41
N ARG A 118 -6.93 -8.07 -16.09
CA ARG A 118 -6.30 -6.96 -16.85
C ARG A 118 -4.94 -7.33 -17.46
N VAL A 119 -4.45 -8.54 -17.21
CA VAL A 119 -3.19 -9.04 -17.78
C VAL A 119 -3.50 -10.24 -18.70
N PRO A 120 -3.19 -10.16 -20.01
CA PRO A 120 -3.27 -11.28 -20.94
C PRO A 120 -2.61 -12.56 -20.40
N ASN A 121 -3.30 -13.69 -20.55
CA ASN A 121 -2.83 -15.02 -20.16
C ASN A 121 -2.30 -15.14 -18.71
N ALA A 122 -2.88 -14.41 -17.75
CA ALA A 122 -2.46 -14.47 -16.35
C ALA A 122 -3.23 -15.52 -15.54
N THR A 123 -2.48 -16.38 -14.83
CA THR A 123 -2.97 -17.21 -13.73
C THR A 123 -2.62 -16.53 -12.40
N VAL A 124 -3.61 -16.24 -11.56
CA VAL A 124 -3.41 -15.51 -10.30
C VAL A 124 -3.71 -16.37 -9.07
N TYR A 125 -2.79 -16.37 -8.12
CA TYR A 125 -2.93 -17.00 -6.81
C TYR A 125 -2.92 -15.94 -5.69
N ASN A 126 -4.07 -15.77 -5.03
CA ASN A 126 -4.24 -14.87 -3.89
C ASN A 126 -3.93 -15.60 -2.57
N LEU A 127 -2.83 -15.23 -1.90
CA LEU A 127 -2.40 -15.74 -0.59
C LEU A 127 -2.60 -14.73 0.56
N GLY A 128 -3.39 -13.67 0.35
CA GLY A 128 -3.62 -12.64 1.37
C GLY A 128 -4.36 -13.16 2.59
N ILE A 129 -4.04 -12.67 3.79
CA ILE A 129 -4.72 -13.08 5.03
C ILE A 129 -4.99 -11.85 5.91
N GLY A 130 -6.27 -11.62 6.24
CA GLY A 130 -6.67 -10.52 7.13
C GLY A 130 -5.93 -10.52 8.47
N GLY A 131 -5.45 -9.34 8.89
CA GLY A 131 -4.75 -9.17 10.17
C GLY A 131 -3.32 -9.74 10.23
N THR A 132 -2.69 -10.04 9.08
CA THR A 132 -1.30 -10.53 9.05
C THR A 132 -0.27 -9.42 8.85
N THR A 133 0.86 -9.57 9.53
CA THR A 133 2.02 -8.69 9.47
C THR A 133 3.04 -9.18 8.43
N ALA A 134 3.92 -8.30 7.96
CA ALA A 134 5.14 -8.72 7.29
C ALA A 134 6.09 -9.45 8.26
N ALA A 135 6.24 -8.91 9.48
CA ALA A 135 7.17 -9.42 10.48
C ALA A 135 6.58 -10.51 11.39
N PHE A 136 7.47 -11.34 11.93
CA PHE A 136 7.13 -12.36 12.92
C PHE A 136 6.77 -11.70 14.26
N LYS A 137 5.71 -12.19 14.93
CA LYS A 137 5.15 -11.48 16.09
C LYS A 137 6.11 -11.56 17.30
N ARG A 138 6.44 -10.42 17.90
CA ARG A 138 7.46 -10.30 19.00
C ARG A 138 7.16 -11.11 20.26
N THR A 139 5.94 -11.62 20.42
CA THR A 139 5.54 -12.55 21.50
C THR A 139 5.89 -14.01 21.20
N SER A 140 6.11 -14.36 19.93
CA SER A 140 6.49 -15.68 19.46
C SER A 140 8.00 -15.86 19.59
N ALA A 141 8.47 -16.74 20.48
CA ALA A 141 9.92 -17.00 20.63
C ALA A 141 10.50 -17.92 19.52
N GLY A 142 9.66 -18.43 18.63
CA GLY A 142 9.97 -19.52 17.68
C GLY A 142 10.56 -19.11 16.33
N TYR A 143 11.17 -17.93 16.21
CA TYR A 143 11.65 -17.38 14.92
C TYR A 143 12.76 -18.20 14.21
N LEU A 144 13.30 -19.23 14.87
CA LEU A 144 14.22 -20.24 14.32
C LEU A 144 13.70 -21.68 14.50
N ASP A 145 12.50 -21.86 15.06
CA ASP A 145 11.86 -23.16 15.29
C ASP A 145 10.89 -23.47 14.15
N TYR A 146 11.44 -23.84 12.99
CA TYR A 146 10.65 -24.25 11.82
C TYR A 146 9.87 -25.56 12.05
N GLU A 147 10.19 -26.35 13.08
CA GLU A 147 9.44 -27.57 13.41
C GLU A 147 8.10 -27.24 14.06
N ASN A 148 8.06 -26.23 14.95
CA ASN A 148 6.86 -25.82 15.69
C ASN A 148 6.28 -24.46 15.25
N TRP A 149 6.67 -23.99 14.06
CA TRP A 149 6.21 -22.72 13.50
C TRP A 149 4.71 -22.70 13.22
N THR A 150 4.03 -21.63 13.67
CA THR A 150 2.58 -21.41 13.49
C THR A 150 2.22 -19.98 13.06
N ASP A 151 3.20 -19.09 12.88
CA ASP A 151 2.95 -17.69 12.53
C ASP A 151 2.73 -17.52 11.01
N ASN A 152 1.65 -16.85 10.63
CA ASN A 152 1.19 -16.64 9.26
C ASN A 152 1.55 -15.26 8.69
N CYS A 153 2.47 -14.52 9.32
CA CYS A 153 3.14 -13.36 8.72
C CYS A 153 3.79 -13.67 7.35
N PHE A 154 4.09 -12.63 6.55
CA PHE A 154 4.73 -12.77 5.24
C PHE A 154 5.93 -13.72 5.26
N LEU A 155 6.86 -13.52 6.20
CA LEU A 155 8.06 -14.35 6.31
C LEU A 155 7.71 -15.83 6.51
N GLY A 156 6.79 -16.12 7.43
CA GLY A 156 6.24 -17.48 7.64
C GLY A 156 5.58 -18.06 6.40
N MET A 157 4.80 -17.25 5.68
CA MET A 157 4.15 -17.65 4.43
C MET A 157 5.16 -17.97 3.32
N THR A 158 6.31 -17.28 3.25
CA THR A 158 7.41 -17.66 2.34
C THR A 158 8.10 -18.97 2.76
N TYR A 159 8.23 -19.24 4.07
CA TYR A 159 8.73 -20.52 4.57
C TYR A 159 7.75 -21.68 4.29
N CYS A 160 6.44 -21.43 4.36
CA CYS A 160 5.40 -22.37 3.95
C CYS A 160 5.40 -22.64 2.44
N LEU A 161 5.58 -21.61 1.60
CA LEU A 161 5.66 -21.79 0.15
C LEU A 161 6.93 -22.53 -0.27
N SER A 162 8.08 -22.20 0.32
CA SER A 162 9.37 -22.86 0.06
C SER A 162 9.53 -24.24 0.72
N GLY A 163 8.55 -24.71 1.50
CA GLY A 163 8.59 -26.01 2.19
C GLY A 163 9.59 -26.08 3.35
N GLN A 164 10.05 -24.94 3.87
CA GLN A 164 10.90 -24.86 5.07
C GLN A 164 10.08 -25.01 6.35
N VAL A 165 8.80 -24.63 6.32
CA VAL A 165 7.80 -24.84 7.37
C VAL A 165 6.66 -25.69 6.83
N ASP A 166 6.10 -26.57 7.66
CA ASP A 166 4.90 -27.35 7.32
C ASP A 166 3.66 -26.46 7.28
N ARG A 167 3.32 -26.01 6.07
CA ARG A 167 2.13 -25.21 5.74
C ARG A 167 0.82 -25.76 6.31
N ASN A 168 0.70 -27.07 6.54
CA ASN A 168 -0.50 -27.66 7.14
C ASN A 168 -0.67 -27.22 8.60
N LYS A 169 0.43 -27.11 9.37
CA LYS A 169 0.39 -26.63 10.77
C LYS A 169 -0.01 -25.16 10.88
N VAL A 170 0.34 -24.36 9.86
CA VAL A 170 0.10 -22.91 9.84
C VAL A 170 -1.30 -22.57 9.31
N LEU A 171 -1.80 -23.32 8.31
CA LEU A 171 -2.97 -22.91 7.54
C LEU A 171 -4.18 -23.87 7.60
N ALA A 172 -4.02 -25.16 7.91
CA ALA A 172 -5.11 -26.14 7.69
C ALA A 172 -6.34 -25.96 8.61
N GLU A 173 -6.16 -25.41 9.82
CA GLU A 173 -7.25 -25.19 10.77
C GLU A 173 -7.97 -23.85 10.55
N SER A 174 -7.23 -22.78 10.22
CA SER A 174 -7.76 -21.41 10.18
C SER A 174 -7.93 -20.84 8.77
N TYR A 175 -7.16 -21.31 7.79
CA TYR A 175 -7.10 -20.75 6.43
C TYR A 175 -7.03 -21.85 5.36
N PRO A 176 -7.98 -22.81 5.34
CA PRO A 176 -7.92 -23.98 4.46
C PRO A 176 -7.92 -23.60 2.97
N ASP A 177 -8.61 -22.53 2.58
CA ASP A 177 -8.65 -22.09 1.18
C ASP A 177 -7.31 -21.49 0.75
N VAL A 178 -6.61 -20.74 1.62
CA VAL A 178 -5.26 -20.25 1.34
C VAL A 178 -4.24 -21.40 1.27
N LEU A 179 -4.42 -22.45 2.07
CA LEU A 179 -3.65 -23.70 1.94
C LEU A 179 -3.92 -24.39 0.60
N ASN A 180 -5.19 -24.49 0.17
CA ASN A 180 -5.57 -25.07 -1.11
C ASN A 180 -4.97 -24.28 -2.30
N THR A 181 -4.97 -22.95 -2.24
CA THR A 181 -4.32 -22.07 -3.21
C THR A 181 -2.79 -22.27 -3.21
N MET A 182 -2.15 -22.26 -2.03
CA MET A 182 -0.70 -22.45 -1.91
C MET A 182 -0.24 -23.84 -2.40
N ASN A 183 -1.11 -24.84 -2.37
CA ASN A 183 -0.84 -26.19 -2.88
C ASN A 183 -0.94 -26.32 -4.40
N GLN A 184 -1.46 -25.31 -5.11
CA GLN A 184 -1.50 -25.28 -6.58
C GLN A 184 -0.28 -24.58 -7.19
N ILE A 185 0.46 -23.79 -6.39
CA ILE A 185 1.62 -23.03 -6.86
C ILE A 185 2.84 -23.96 -6.99
N ASP A 186 3.38 -24.09 -8.20
CA ASP A 186 4.77 -24.49 -8.43
C ASP A 186 5.65 -23.21 -8.42
N PRO A 187 6.50 -22.98 -7.40
CA PRO A 187 7.34 -21.79 -7.35
C PRO A 187 8.29 -21.64 -8.54
N SER A 188 8.67 -22.74 -9.20
CA SER A 188 9.58 -22.69 -10.36
C SER A 188 8.95 -22.05 -11.60
N GLN A 189 7.62 -21.95 -11.63
CA GLN A 189 6.84 -21.36 -12.72
C GLN A 189 6.34 -19.93 -12.42
N VAL A 190 6.65 -19.35 -11.24
CA VAL A 190 6.14 -18.02 -10.86
C VAL A 190 6.92 -16.90 -11.55
N ASP A 191 6.23 -16.09 -12.35
CA ASP A 191 6.77 -14.92 -13.05
C ASP A 191 6.74 -13.65 -12.19
N TYR A 192 5.72 -13.51 -11.32
CA TYR A 192 5.50 -12.32 -10.51
C TYR A 192 5.12 -12.63 -9.07
N TYR A 193 5.81 -12.00 -8.13
CA TYR A 193 5.39 -11.86 -6.74
C TYR A 193 4.97 -10.42 -6.45
N PHE A 194 3.72 -10.25 -6.02
CA PHE A 194 3.19 -9.00 -5.45
C PHE A 194 3.18 -9.13 -3.94
N ILE A 195 3.67 -8.12 -3.22
CA ILE A 195 3.85 -8.13 -1.77
C ILE A 195 3.30 -6.81 -1.21
N GLU A 196 2.15 -6.87 -0.54
CA GLU A 196 1.47 -5.74 0.11
C GLU A 196 1.46 -5.96 1.63
N TYR A 197 2.13 -5.11 2.41
CA TYR A 197 2.05 -5.17 3.88
C TYR A 197 2.39 -3.80 4.49
N GLY A 198 1.96 -3.57 5.72
CA GLY A 198 2.48 -2.49 6.56
C GLY A 198 1.46 -1.92 7.53
N PHE A 199 0.16 -1.96 7.19
CA PHE A 199 -0.89 -1.49 8.09
C PHE A 199 -0.89 -2.28 9.40
N ASN A 200 -0.87 -3.61 9.32
CA ASN A 200 -0.86 -4.47 10.51
C ASN A 200 0.46 -4.38 11.28
N ASP A 201 1.61 -4.16 10.63
CA ASP A 201 2.90 -3.92 11.29
C ASP A 201 2.92 -2.59 12.05
N PHE A 202 2.28 -1.56 11.51
CA PHE A 202 2.01 -0.30 12.19
C PHE A 202 1.09 -0.51 13.40
N MET A 203 -0.05 -1.19 13.26
CA MET A 203 -0.96 -1.42 14.42
C MET A 203 -0.27 -2.27 15.52
N MET A 204 0.51 -3.28 15.15
CA MET A 204 1.26 -4.15 16.07
C MET A 204 2.55 -3.53 16.64
N LYS A 205 2.92 -2.30 16.23
CA LYS A 205 4.15 -1.60 16.66
C LYS A 205 5.42 -2.41 16.35
N THR A 206 5.45 -3.06 15.17
CA THR A 206 6.63 -3.74 14.61
C THR A 206 7.75 -2.71 14.41
N PRO A 207 8.97 -2.93 14.93
CA PRO A 207 10.13 -2.09 14.65
C PRO A 207 10.44 -2.03 13.16
N LEU A 208 10.71 -0.84 12.61
CA LEU A 208 11.03 -0.66 11.20
C LEU A 208 12.31 -1.39 10.77
N ASP A 209 13.29 -1.47 11.67
CA ASP A 209 14.67 -1.89 11.42
C ASP A 209 15.28 -2.53 12.69
N ILE A 210 16.51 -3.05 12.61
CA ILE A 210 17.29 -3.50 13.78
C ILE A 210 17.96 -2.36 14.54
N ASN A 211 17.92 -1.14 14.01
CA ASN A 211 18.45 0.06 14.66
C ASN A 211 17.33 0.84 15.36
N ASP A 212 17.65 1.52 16.46
CA ASP A 212 16.75 2.46 17.13
C ASP A 212 16.64 3.80 16.34
N PRO A 213 15.71 4.71 16.71
CA PRO A 213 15.55 5.99 16.01
C PRO A 213 16.77 6.93 16.06
N ASP A 214 17.70 6.73 17.00
CA ASP A 214 18.97 7.46 17.08
C ASP A 214 20.07 6.79 16.22
N GLY A 215 19.78 5.67 15.56
CA GLY A 215 20.68 4.92 14.69
C GLY A 215 21.58 3.91 15.41
N ASN A 216 21.33 3.60 16.68
CA ASN A 216 22.11 2.59 17.42
C ASN A 216 21.59 1.18 17.12
N PRO A 217 22.45 0.15 16.97
CA PRO A 217 22.02 -1.22 16.80
C PRO A 217 21.36 -1.76 18.07
N THR A 218 20.23 -2.45 17.91
CA THR A 218 19.51 -3.15 18.98
C THR A 218 19.81 -4.66 18.96
N ASP A 219 19.51 -5.36 20.05
CA ASP A 219 19.60 -6.83 20.14
C ASP A 219 18.41 -7.56 19.43
N LEU A 220 17.65 -6.89 18.55
CA LEU A 220 16.51 -7.47 17.84
C LEU A 220 16.96 -8.33 16.65
N PRO A 221 16.52 -9.60 16.54
CA PRO A 221 16.65 -10.37 15.30
C PRO A 221 15.82 -9.75 14.16
N GLN A 222 16.34 -9.86 12.93
CA GLN A 222 15.79 -9.25 11.71
C GLN A 222 14.34 -9.68 11.43
N GLU A 223 14.00 -10.92 11.80
CA GLU A 223 12.70 -11.57 11.66
C GLU A 223 11.57 -10.89 12.47
N TYR A 224 11.91 -10.05 13.45
CA TYR A 224 10.95 -9.24 14.21
C TYR A 224 10.86 -7.79 13.72
N THR A 225 11.57 -7.45 12.64
CA THR A 225 11.62 -6.10 12.06
C THR A 225 10.94 -6.09 10.69
N PHE A 226 10.34 -4.97 10.33
CA PHE A 226 9.64 -4.82 9.05
C PHE A 226 10.59 -5.00 7.86
N TYR A 227 11.71 -4.27 7.86
CA TYR A 227 12.76 -4.37 6.84
C TYR A 227 13.34 -5.77 6.70
N GLY A 228 13.74 -6.39 7.83
CA GLY A 228 14.39 -7.70 7.84
C GLY A 228 13.47 -8.80 7.34
N SER A 229 12.20 -8.77 7.75
CA SER A 229 11.21 -9.79 7.38
C SER A 229 10.82 -9.73 5.91
N LEU A 230 10.62 -8.52 5.36
CA LEU A 230 10.41 -8.34 3.92
C LEU A 230 11.66 -8.78 3.13
N SER A 231 12.86 -8.34 3.54
CA SER A 231 14.12 -8.70 2.89
C SER A 231 14.39 -10.22 2.90
N TYR A 232 14.11 -10.89 4.01
CA TYR A 232 14.29 -12.34 4.15
C TYR A 232 13.22 -13.11 3.37
N GLY A 233 11.96 -12.69 3.40
CA GLY A 233 10.89 -13.30 2.58
C GLY A 233 11.19 -13.18 1.08
N ILE A 234 11.58 -12.01 0.60
CA ILE A 234 12.05 -11.81 -0.79
C ILE A 234 13.25 -12.72 -1.09
N SER A 235 14.20 -12.88 -0.16
CA SER A 235 15.36 -13.78 -0.30
C SER A 235 14.99 -15.27 -0.27
N VAL A 236 13.86 -15.64 0.32
CA VAL A 236 13.26 -16.99 0.24
C VAL A 236 12.64 -17.20 -1.13
N LEU A 237 11.80 -16.27 -1.60
CA LEU A 237 11.12 -16.34 -2.88
C LEU A 237 12.11 -16.36 -4.06
N LYS A 238 13.09 -15.45 -4.09
CA LYS A 238 14.17 -15.42 -5.11
C LYS A 238 14.97 -16.72 -5.23
N ARG A 239 15.00 -17.55 -4.17
CA ARG A 239 15.71 -18.84 -4.16
C ARG A 239 14.88 -19.98 -4.76
N ILE A 240 13.56 -19.94 -4.61
CA ILE A 240 12.64 -20.95 -5.19
C ILE A 240 12.13 -20.57 -6.58
N SER A 241 12.16 -19.27 -6.90
CA SER A 241 11.67 -18.68 -8.15
C SER A 241 12.70 -17.70 -8.72
N PRO A 242 13.85 -18.18 -9.21
CA PRO A 242 14.99 -17.33 -9.56
C PRO A 242 14.80 -16.46 -10.81
N GLN A 243 13.66 -16.56 -11.51
CA GLN A 243 13.29 -15.70 -12.63
C GLN A 243 12.13 -14.74 -12.30
N ALA A 244 11.51 -14.88 -11.11
CA ALA A 244 10.37 -14.07 -10.72
C ALA A 244 10.74 -12.59 -10.58
N LYS A 245 9.84 -11.73 -11.05
CA LYS A 245 9.87 -10.29 -10.84
C LYS A 245 9.09 -9.98 -9.56
N PHE A 246 9.48 -8.92 -8.86
CA PHE A 246 8.92 -8.57 -7.55
C PHE A 246 8.30 -7.18 -7.60
N VAL A 247 7.10 -7.03 -7.04
CA VAL A 247 6.35 -5.79 -6.95
C VAL A 247 5.99 -5.55 -5.49
N MET A 248 6.61 -4.53 -4.89
CA MET A 248 6.32 -4.09 -3.53
C MET A 248 5.17 -3.08 -3.59
N ILE A 249 4.03 -3.43 -3.02
CA ILE A 249 2.85 -2.55 -2.92
C ILE A 249 2.94 -1.86 -1.56
N TYR A 250 3.15 -0.54 -1.58
CA TYR A 250 3.11 0.27 -0.36
C TYR A 250 1.73 0.13 0.31
N PRO A 251 1.65 0.08 1.65
CA PRO A 251 0.38 0.02 2.35
C PRO A 251 -0.47 1.25 1.98
N PHE A 252 -1.77 1.05 1.86
CA PHE A 252 -2.67 2.12 1.40
C PHE A 252 -2.83 3.24 2.44
N TYR A 253 -2.96 4.48 1.96
CA TYR A 253 -3.31 5.65 2.78
C TYR A 253 -4.64 5.41 3.52
N GLY A 254 -4.70 5.84 4.78
CA GLY A 254 -5.87 5.70 5.65
C GLY A 254 -6.03 6.84 6.65
N ILE A 255 -7.21 6.90 7.26
CA ILE A 255 -7.60 7.86 8.29
C ILE A 255 -7.69 7.16 9.65
N TYR A 256 -7.19 7.80 10.70
CA TYR A 256 -7.09 7.22 12.04
C TYR A 256 -7.95 7.96 13.05
N LYS A 257 -8.46 7.18 14.01
CA LYS A 257 -9.26 7.64 15.14
C LYS A 257 -8.71 7.08 16.44
N ASP A 258 -9.02 7.73 17.55
CA ASP A 258 -8.73 7.22 18.89
C ASP A 258 -9.67 6.07 19.27
N GLY A 259 -9.43 5.43 20.41
CA GLY A 259 -10.31 4.37 20.94
C GLY A 259 -11.73 4.81 21.34
N ASN A 260 -12.14 6.05 21.06
CA ASN A 260 -13.51 6.56 21.19
C ASN A 260 -14.16 6.90 19.82
N GLY A 261 -13.46 6.65 18.71
CA GLY A 261 -13.90 6.98 17.34
C GLY A 261 -13.70 8.45 16.94
N ALA A 262 -12.94 9.23 17.73
CA ALA A 262 -12.63 10.62 17.40
C ALA A 262 -11.44 10.71 16.44
N TYR A 263 -11.58 11.48 15.35
CA TYR A 263 -10.53 11.71 14.36
C TYR A 263 -9.22 12.21 15.00
N LEU A 264 -8.10 11.55 14.68
CA LEU A 264 -6.75 11.95 15.07
C LEU A 264 -5.97 12.58 13.91
N GLY A 265 -6.09 12.03 12.71
CA GLY A 265 -5.27 12.40 11.55
C GLY A 265 -5.19 11.27 10.52
N ASP A 266 -4.14 11.28 9.70
CA ASP A 266 -3.92 10.33 8.62
C ASP A 266 -2.55 9.64 8.67
N SER A 267 -2.24 8.86 7.62
CA SER A 267 -1.01 8.06 7.49
C SER A 267 0.30 8.85 7.53
N PHE A 268 0.26 10.17 7.35
CA PHE A 268 1.46 11.03 7.39
C PHE A 268 1.71 11.64 8.77
N VAL A 269 0.67 11.85 9.59
CA VAL A 269 0.78 12.54 10.88
C VAL A 269 0.54 11.64 12.10
N VAL A 270 -0.24 10.56 12.00
CA VAL A 270 -0.55 9.71 13.16
C VAL A 270 0.50 8.62 13.34
N SER A 271 1.11 8.60 14.53
CA SER A 271 2.10 7.60 14.91
C SER A 271 1.58 6.62 15.95
N ASN A 272 1.92 5.35 15.75
CA ASN A 272 1.75 4.26 16.70
C ASN A 272 2.75 4.32 17.88
N GLY A 273 3.76 5.20 17.87
CA GLY A 273 4.88 5.23 18.82
C GLY A 273 6.18 4.57 18.32
N ILE A 274 6.22 4.09 17.08
CA ILE A 274 7.41 3.67 16.32
C ILE A 274 7.65 4.63 15.15
N GLY A 275 6.59 4.97 14.40
CA GLY A 275 6.58 5.87 13.24
C GLY A 275 5.14 6.12 12.78
N THR A 276 4.94 6.79 11.65
CA THR A 276 3.63 6.86 10.97
C THR A 276 3.51 5.74 9.93
N LEU A 277 2.32 5.47 9.37
CA LEU A 277 2.21 4.43 8.32
C LEU A 277 3.04 4.79 7.07
N ALA A 278 3.17 6.08 6.75
CA ALA A 278 4.10 6.55 5.72
C ALA A 278 5.55 6.10 6.00
N ASN A 279 6.00 6.03 7.26
CA ASN A 279 7.35 5.52 7.57
C ASN A 279 7.51 4.01 7.34
N TYR A 280 6.43 3.22 7.37
CA TYR A 280 6.47 1.83 6.91
C TYR A 280 6.54 1.77 5.38
N ALA A 281 5.82 2.64 4.66
CA ALA A 281 5.98 2.77 3.20
C ALA A 281 7.40 3.22 2.80
N ASP A 282 7.97 4.24 3.47
CA ASP A 282 9.37 4.68 3.30
C ASP A 282 10.32 3.48 3.49
N LYS A 283 10.13 2.69 4.55
CA LYS A 283 10.99 1.54 4.85
C LYS A 283 10.79 0.38 3.86
N MET A 284 9.58 0.20 3.31
CA MET A 284 9.36 -0.71 2.18
C MET A 284 10.09 -0.22 0.92
N GLY A 285 10.11 1.08 0.66
CA GLY A 285 10.87 1.68 -0.45
C GLY A 285 12.38 1.40 -0.35
N ASN A 286 12.94 1.43 0.87
CA ASN A 286 14.32 1.00 1.12
C ASN A 286 14.53 -0.49 0.78
N VAL A 287 13.65 -1.39 1.26
CA VAL A 287 13.70 -2.83 0.89
C VAL A 287 13.63 -3.00 -0.63
N ALA A 288 12.74 -2.28 -1.32
CA ALA A 288 12.57 -2.36 -2.76
C ALA A 288 13.83 -1.92 -3.52
N GLY A 289 14.50 -0.86 -3.06
CA GLY A 289 15.79 -0.41 -3.58
C GLY A 289 16.90 -1.45 -3.39
N ASP A 290 17.12 -1.90 -2.15
CA ASP A 290 18.16 -2.88 -1.81
C ASP A 290 17.93 -4.27 -2.43
N GLN A 291 16.67 -4.62 -2.70
CA GLN A 291 16.28 -5.87 -3.36
C GLN A 291 16.10 -5.75 -4.89
N GLY A 292 16.13 -4.54 -5.46
CA GLY A 292 15.94 -4.30 -6.89
C GLY A 292 14.57 -4.73 -7.41
N THR A 293 13.49 -4.34 -6.72
CA THR A 293 12.10 -4.67 -7.09
C THR A 293 11.39 -3.49 -7.75
N TYR A 294 10.25 -3.76 -8.40
CA TYR A 294 9.29 -2.71 -8.71
C TYR A 294 8.57 -2.23 -7.44
N ILE A 295 7.98 -1.04 -7.51
CA ILE A 295 7.17 -0.41 -6.47
C ILE A 295 5.81 -0.05 -7.07
N PHE A 296 4.75 -0.26 -6.31
CA PHE A 296 3.45 0.35 -6.52
C PHE A 296 3.13 1.29 -5.34
N ASP A 297 2.72 2.52 -5.65
CA ASP A 297 2.39 3.53 -4.65
C ASP A 297 0.89 3.49 -4.26
N GLY A 298 0.62 3.01 -3.05
CA GLY A 298 -0.69 3.15 -2.37
C GLY A 298 -0.77 4.30 -1.36
N MET A 299 0.31 5.05 -1.14
CA MET A 299 0.49 5.97 -0.01
C MET A 299 0.58 7.44 -0.43
N TYR A 300 1.48 7.77 -1.35
CA TYR A 300 1.93 9.15 -1.62
C TYR A 300 1.15 9.86 -2.74
N HIS A 301 -0.07 9.39 -3.08
CA HIS A 301 -0.97 10.07 -4.03
C HIS A 301 -0.30 10.26 -5.42
N THR A 302 0.63 9.40 -5.85
CA THR A 302 1.30 9.54 -7.17
C THR A 302 0.57 8.86 -8.33
N LYS A 303 -0.45 8.03 -8.03
CA LYS A 303 -1.16 7.18 -9.02
C LYS A 303 -2.68 7.31 -9.01
N CYS A 304 -3.29 7.77 -7.92
CA CYS A 304 -4.72 8.06 -7.88
C CYS A 304 -5.05 9.08 -6.79
N ASP A 305 -6.22 9.72 -6.89
CA ASP A 305 -6.63 10.80 -5.98
C ASP A 305 -7.12 10.31 -4.60
N LEU A 306 -6.46 9.33 -3.98
CA LEU A 306 -6.70 8.87 -2.61
C LEU A 306 -5.96 9.76 -1.60
N TYR A 307 -6.72 10.62 -0.89
CA TYR A 307 -6.26 11.48 0.19
C TYR A 307 -7.45 11.94 1.06
N VAL A 308 -7.24 12.84 2.03
CA VAL A 308 -8.26 13.23 3.04
C VAL A 308 -9.62 13.68 2.48
N ASP A 309 -9.68 14.40 1.35
CA ASP A 309 -10.94 14.92 0.80
C ASP A 309 -11.75 13.87 0.01
N THR A 310 -11.12 12.75 -0.36
CA THR A 310 -11.69 11.72 -1.26
C THR A 310 -11.83 10.36 -0.60
N GLN A 311 -11.17 10.13 0.54
CA GLN A 311 -11.06 8.85 1.23
C GLN A 311 -12.42 8.16 1.48
N GLU A 312 -13.51 8.88 1.71
CA GLU A 312 -14.86 8.28 1.90
C GLU A 312 -15.40 7.53 0.67
N GLN A 313 -14.84 7.78 -0.52
CA GLN A 313 -15.18 7.06 -1.76
C GLN A 313 -14.26 5.84 -1.98
N TYR A 314 -13.02 5.95 -1.51
CA TYR A 314 -11.98 4.92 -1.63
C TYR A 314 -12.01 3.88 -0.52
N LEU A 315 -12.38 4.26 0.71
CA LEU A 315 -12.21 3.47 1.93
C LEU A 315 -13.57 3.21 2.60
N GLN A 316 -13.85 1.96 2.97
CA GLN A 316 -15.15 1.56 3.53
C GLN A 316 -15.26 1.79 5.06
N ASP A 317 -14.12 1.77 5.75
CA ASP A 317 -13.98 1.77 7.22
C ASP A 317 -12.77 2.61 7.65
N THR A 318 -12.47 3.66 6.89
CA THR A 318 -11.27 4.52 7.01
C THR A 318 -9.91 3.86 6.73
N VAL A 319 -9.86 2.55 6.39
CA VAL A 319 -8.61 1.84 6.03
C VAL A 319 -8.77 0.93 4.80
N HIS A 320 -9.75 0.03 4.78
CA HIS A 320 -9.90 -0.97 3.73
C HIS A 320 -10.57 -0.41 2.48
N LEU A 321 -10.04 -0.76 1.31
CA LEU A 321 -10.54 -0.25 0.03
C LEU A 321 -11.97 -0.72 -0.29
N THR A 322 -12.84 0.20 -0.71
CA THR A 322 -14.13 -0.09 -1.35
C THR A 322 -13.94 -0.87 -2.65
N GLU A 323 -15.01 -1.46 -3.21
CA GLU A 323 -14.93 -2.11 -4.52
C GLU A 323 -14.39 -1.17 -5.62
N THR A 324 -14.81 0.11 -5.61
CA THR A 324 -14.28 1.15 -6.49
C THR A 324 -12.79 1.37 -6.27
N GLY A 325 -12.35 1.51 -5.02
CA GLY A 325 -10.94 1.62 -4.66
C GLY A 325 -10.12 0.42 -5.17
N ARG A 326 -10.58 -0.81 -4.92
CA ARG A 326 -9.92 -2.04 -5.41
C ARG A 326 -9.83 -2.09 -6.94
N ARG A 327 -10.88 -1.66 -7.65
CA ARG A 327 -10.89 -1.58 -9.14
C ARG A 327 -9.94 -0.52 -9.68
N ILE A 328 -9.77 0.61 -9.00
CA ILE A 328 -8.79 1.66 -9.34
C ILE A 328 -7.36 1.12 -9.14
N MET A 329 -7.06 0.61 -7.94
CA MET A 329 -5.73 0.06 -7.63
C MET A 329 -5.36 -1.09 -8.56
N ALA A 330 -6.30 -2.00 -8.86
CA ALA A 330 -6.06 -3.11 -9.78
C ALA A 330 -5.80 -2.68 -11.24
N ARG A 331 -6.33 -1.54 -11.72
CA ARG A 331 -5.91 -0.98 -13.01
C ARG A 331 -4.47 -0.52 -12.96
N LEU A 332 -4.13 0.29 -11.97
CA LEU A 332 -2.82 0.93 -11.85
C LEU A 332 -1.69 -0.09 -11.56
N ILE A 333 -1.98 -1.15 -10.79
CA ILE A 333 -1.06 -2.27 -10.54
C ILE A 333 -0.83 -3.09 -11.82
N ALA A 334 -1.87 -3.34 -12.64
CA ALA A 334 -1.74 -4.14 -13.86
C ALA A 334 -0.80 -3.53 -14.91
N HIS A 335 -0.64 -2.20 -14.92
CA HIS A 335 0.34 -1.51 -15.77
C HIS A 335 1.81 -1.93 -15.50
N ILE A 336 2.11 -2.53 -14.34
CA ILE A 336 3.46 -3.04 -14.03
C ILE A 336 3.80 -4.28 -14.89
N PRO A 337 3.10 -5.43 -14.78
CA PRO A 337 3.36 -6.58 -15.64
C PRO A 337 3.09 -6.29 -17.12
N ASN A 338 1.98 -5.61 -17.46
CA ASN A 338 1.63 -5.31 -18.86
C ASN A 338 2.70 -4.48 -19.58
N GLY A 339 3.28 -3.49 -18.90
CA GLY A 339 4.38 -2.70 -19.45
C GLY A 339 5.70 -3.47 -19.55
N VAL A 340 5.97 -4.40 -18.62
CA VAL A 340 7.21 -5.18 -18.58
C VAL A 340 7.21 -6.31 -19.62
N GLU A 341 6.09 -7.01 -19.81
CA GLU A 341 5.94 -8.03 -20.88
C GLU A 341 5.66 -7.41 -22.26
N GLY A 342 5.55 -6.08 -22.34
CA GLY A 342 5.37 -5.37 -23.60
C GLY A 342 3.96 -5.53 -24.21
N TYR A 343 2.95 -5.76 -23.39
CA TYR A 343 1.55 -5.79 -23.81
C TYR A 343 0.97 -4.38 -24.02
N GLU A 344 1.55 -3.37 -23.35
CA GLU A 344 1.24 -1.94 -23.52
C GLU A 344 2.49 -1.04 -23.30
N PRO A 345 2.44 0.26 -23.64
CA PRO A 345 3.49 1.21 -23.31
C PRO A 345 3.77 1.30 -21.80
N THR A 346 5.05 1.19 -21.38
CA THR A 346 5.44 1.48 -19.99
C THR A 346 5.13 2.92 -19.57
N ALA A 347 5.01 3.82 -20.55
CA ALA A 347 4.53 5.18 -20.35
C ALA A 347 3.14 5.25 -19.66
N TYR A 348 2.30 4.22 -19.78
CA TYR A 348 1.00 4.17 -19.08
C TYR A 348 1.19 3.96 -17.57
N ARG A 349 2.05 3.02 -17.14
CA ARG A 349 2.46 2.88 -15.73
C ARG A 349 3.00 4.19 -15.17
N ASP A 350 3.84 4.86 -15.95
CA ASP A 350 4.55 6.06 -15.49
C ASP A 350 3.62 7.28 -15.42
N GLY A 351 2.70 7.43 -16.38
CA GLY A 351 1.84 8.61 -16.53
C GLY A 351 0.34 8.47 -16.24
N ASP A 352 -0.20 7.28 -15.95
CA ASP A 352 -1.59 7.16 -15.47
C ASP A 352 -1.73 7.75 -14.06
N PHE A 353 -2.82 8.47 -13.89
CA PHE A 353 -3.31 9.06 -12.65
C PHE A 353 -4.84 9.06 -12.69
N ILE A 354 -5.48 8.28 -11.81
CA ILE A 354 -6.94 8.11 -11.79
C ILE A 354 -7.56 8.94 -10.67
N LYS A 355 -8.52 9.79 -11.01
CA LYS A 355 -9.45 10.37 -10.02
C LYS A 355 -10.70 9.51 -9.89
N ILE A 356 -11.15 9.25 -8.66
CA ILE A 356 -12.34 8.43 -8.41
C ILE A 356 -13.63 9.06 -8.98
N ALA A 357 -13.71 10.39 -9.02
CA ALA A 357 -14.83 11.12 -9.62
C ALA A 357 -14.87 11.04 -11.16
N GLU A 358 -13.76 10.65 -11.80
CA GLU A 358 -13.62 10.48 -13.26
C GLU A 358 -13.52 8.98 -13.64
N PHE A 359 -13.56 8.06 -12.66
CA PHE A 359 -13.31 6.63 -12.88
C PHE A 359 -14.46 5.90 -13.59
N ASN A 360 -14.21 5.53 -14.85
CA ASN A 360 -14.99 4.55 -15.60
C ASN A 360 -14.37 3.14 -15.44
N PRO A 361 -15.09 2.11 -14.94
CA PRO A 361 -14.54 0.76 -14.78
C PRO A 361 -14.30 0.02 -16.11
N ASP A 362 -15.07 0.33 -17.15
CA ASP A 362 -15.00 -0.32 -18.47
C ASP A 362 -13.89 0.26 -19.37
N GLU A 363 -13.26 1.35 -18.94
CA GLU A 363 -12.17 2.01 -19.67
C GLU A 363 -10.85 1.22 -19.57
N THR A 364 -10.05 1.28 -20.62
CA THR A 364 -8.60 1.05 -20.53
C THR A 364 -7.95 2.40 -20.61
N TYR A 365 -7.37 2.88 -19.50
CA TYR A 365 -6.71 4.19 -19.51
C TYR A 365 -5.48 4.13 -20.41
N ARG A 366 -5.25 5.21 -21.15
CA ARG A 366 -4.14 5.33 -22.11
C ARG A 366 -3.65 6.77 -22.09
N MET A 367 -2.34 6.94 -22.00
CA MET A 367 -1.72 8.24 -22.27
C MET A 367 -2.11 8.71 -23.68
N ASP A 368 -2.47 10.00 -23.81
CA ASP A 368 -2.87 10.57 -25.10
C ASP A 368 -1.78 10.32 -26.18
N PRO A 369 -2.15 9.89 -27.40
CA PRO A 369 -1.17 9.56 -28.43
C PRO A 369 -0.23 10.71 -28.85
N ALA A 370 -0.58 11.98 -28.65
CA ALA A 370 0.35 13.09 -28.87
C ALA A 370 1.35 13.21 -27.70
N THR A 371 0.90 13.09 -26.45
CA THR A 371 1.77 13.03 -25.27
C THR A 371 2.73 11.84 -25.33
N LEU A 372 2.23 10.66 -25.73
CA LEU A 372 3.04 9.46 -25.94
C LEU A 372 4.09 9.70 -27.03
N LYS A 373 3.74 10.41 -28.11
CA LYS A 373 4.67 10.75 -29.21
C LYS A 373 5.74 11.76 -28.81
N GLU A 374 5.39 12.76 -28.01
CA GLU A 374 6.28 13.85 -27.63
C GLU A 374 7.32 13.40 -26.59
N HIS A 375 6.93 12.56 -25.63
CA HIS A 375 7.79 12.14 -24.53
C HIS A 375 8.33 10.71 -24.65
N PHE A 376 7.69 9.84 -25.43
CA PHE A 376 8.01 8.40 -25.53
C PHE A 376 7.97 7.90 -26.99
N SER A 377 8.66 8.60 -27.90
CA SER A 377 8.69 8.32 -29.34
C SER A 377 8.79 6.83 -29.71
N ASP A 378 9.71 6.11 -29.05
CA ASP A 378 10.02 4.71 -29.33
C ASP A 378 8.90 3.76 -28.90
N GLN A 379 8.02 4.20 -28.00
CA GLN A 379 6.79 3.50 -27.61
C GLN A 379 5.62 3.93 -28.50
N TYR A 380 5.56 5.20 -28.91
CA TYR A 380 4.57 5.67 -29.89
C TYR A 380 4.73 4.96 -31.25
N ASP A 381 5.96 4.74 -31.72
CA ASP A 381 6.21 4.06 -33.00
C ASP A 381 5.78 2.58 -32.92
N LYS A 382 5.95 1.91 -31.77
CA LYS A 382 5.39 0.56 -31.53
C LYS A 382 3.86 0.56 -31.48
N TYR A 383 3.27 1.54 -30.78
CA TYR A 383 1.84 1.74 -30.69
C TYR A 383 1.18 1.94 -32.07
N ILE A 384 1.75 2.80 -32.93
CA ILE A 384 1.18 3.07 -34.26
C ILE A 384 1.38 1.91 -35.26
N ASN A 385 2.36 1.03 -35.01
CA ASN A 385 2.53 -0.23 -35.74
C ASN A 385 1.54 -1.32 -35.28
N GLY A 386 0.92 -1.17 -34.10
CA GLY A 386 0.04 -2.17 -33.49
C GLY A 386 0.77 -3.26 -32.70
N ASP A 387 2.03 -3.02 -32.29
CA ASP A 387 2.87 -4.02 -31.60
C ASP A 387 2.34 -4.38 -30.19
N TYR A 388 1.53 -3.53 -29.58
CA TYR A 388 1.00 -3.67 -28.22
C TYR A 388 -0.41 -4.29 -28.18
N ILE A 389 -0.54 -5.52 -27.67
CA ILE A 389 -1.82 -6.26 -27.72
C ILE A 389 -2.96 -5.61 -26.92
N LEU A 390 -2.67 -4.84 -25.86
CA LEU A 390 -3.68 -4.07 -25.09
C LEU A 390 -3.87 -2.63 -25.62
N ALA A 391 -2.86 -2.09 -26.32
CA ALA A 391 -2.82 -0.70 -26.77
C ALA A 391 -2.79 -0.59 -28.30
N GLN A 392 -3.89 -0.97 -28.94
CA GLN A 392 -4.07 -0.82 -30.38
C GLN A 392 -4.47 0.62 -30.78
N PRO A 393 -4.03 1.14 -31.94
CA PRO A 393 -4.45 2.43 -32.46
C PRO A 393 -5.92 2.43 -32.92
N GLN A 394 -6.57 3.59 -32.89
CA GLN A 394 -7.99 3.80 -33.26
C GLN A 394 -8.14 4.35 -34.69
#